data_AF-G4ZH02-F1
#
_entry.id   AF-G4ZH02-F1
#
_cell.length_a   1.000
_cell.length_b   1.000
_cell.length_c   1.000
_cell.angle_alpha   90.00
_cell.angle_beta   90.00
_cell.angle_gamma   90.00
#
_symmetry.space_group_name_H-M   'P 1'
#
loop_
_entity.id
_entity.type
_entity.pdbx_description
1 polymer ?
#
loop_
_entity_poly.entity_id
_entity_poly.type
_entity_poly.pdbx_seq_one_letter_code
_entity_poly.pdbx_strand_id
1 'polypeptide(L)'
;MLKLWCAVVGETGSPFLVQVDELDRVQDLKEAIKTEKPVTITCDAEDLQLFLAKRKKEEDGEKWLTQREALGGVRDTSDYTRVSSTDAHLRCVGLASGQLGEASEADKVVGLGPIHLLVEAP
;
A
#
# COMPACT_ATOMS: atom_id res chain seq x y z
N MET A 1 10.33 12.59 2.43
CA MET A 1 9.44 12.30 1.28
C MET A 1 9.67 10.87 0.77
N LEU A 2 8.70 10.02 1.05
CA LEU A 2 8.56 8.63 0.63
C LEU A 2 7.64 8.51 -0.59
N LYS A 3 7.86 7.47 -1.38
CA LYS A 3 7.04 7.10 -2.54
C LYS A 3 6.43 5.74 -2.28
N LEU A 4 5.11 5.70 -2.10
CA LEU A 4 4.37 4.48 -1.78
C LEU A 4 3.57 4.02 -3.00
N TRP A 5 3.75 2.75 -3.40
CA TRP A 5 2.89 2.12 -4.41
C TRP A 5 1.68 1.52 -3.71
N CYS A 6 0.50 1.91 -4.16
CA CYS A 6 -0.78 1.52 -3.61
C CYS A 6 -1.60 0.76 -4.65
N ALA A 7 -2.38 -0.23 -4.21
CA ALA A 7 -3.36 -0.92 -5.04
C ALA A 7 -4.71 -0.92 -4.33
N VAL A 8 -5.80 -0.80 -5.09
CA VAL A 8 -7.17 -0.84 -4.56
C VAL A 8 -7.67 -2.28 -4.56
N VAL A 9 -8.18 -2.74 -3.43
CA VAL A 9 -8.75 -4.09 -3.26
C VAL A 9 -10.09 -4.17 -4.01
N GLY A 10 -10.33 -5.29 -4.68
CA GLY A 10 -11.58 -5.51 -5.43
C GLY A 10 -11.63 -4.85 -6.81
N GLU A 11 -10.68 -3.97 -7.14
CA GLU A 11 -10.54 -3.40 -8.49
C GLU A 11 -9.45 -4.13 -9.29
N THR A 12 -9.74 -4.37 -10.57
CA THR A 12 -8.70 -4.73 -11.54
C THR A 12 -8.13 -3.44 -12.08
N GLY A 13 -6.92 -3.08 -11.64
CA GLY A 13 -6.35 -1.78 -11.98
C GLY A 13 -4.86 -1.71 -11.75
N SER A 14 -4.23 -0.73 -12.40
CA SER A 14 -2.81 -0.46 -12.20
C SER A 14 -2.58 0.15 -10.82
N PRO A 15 -1.54 -0.29 -10.11
CA PRO A 15 -1.12 0.36 -8.89
C PRO A 15 -0.75 1.83 -9.17
N PHE A 16 -0.93 2.67 -8.16
CA PHE A 16 -0.68 4.11 -8.25
C PHE A 16 0.32 4.54 -7.19
N LEU A 17 0.96 5.68 -7.43
CA LEU A 17 1.99 6.20 -6.55
C LEU A 17 1.40 7.30 -5.67
N VAL A 18 1.69 7.23 -4.37
CA VAL A 18 1.36 8.27 -3.38
C VAL A 18 2.64 8.79 -2.77
N GLN A 19 2.73 10.10 -2.58
CA GLN A 19 3.88 10.75 -1.95
C GLN A 19 3.49 11.29 -0.57
N VAL A 20 4.26 10.93 0.44
CA VAL A 20 4.05 11.29 1.86
C VAL A 20 5.40 11.44 2.55
N ASP A 21 5.45 11.93 3.78
CA ASP A 21 6.63 11.86 4.63
C ASP A 21 6.55 10.72 5.66
N GLU A 22 7.69 10.20 6.11
CA GLU A 22 7.71 9.12 7.11
C GLU A 22 7.26 9.61 8.51
N LEU A 23 7.30 10.93 8.71
CA LEU A 23 6.79 11.63 9.89
C LEU A 23 5.30 11.97 9.78
N ASP A 24 4.67 11.79 8.63
CA ASP A 24 3.23 11.99 8.48
C ASP A 24 2.47 10.92 9.27
N ARG A 25 1.20 11.19 9.55
CA ARG A 25 0.30 10.26 10.22
C ARG A 25 -0.40 9.37 9.19
N VAL A 26 -0.95 8.26 9.67
CA VAL A 26 -1.79 7.37 8.85
C VAL A 26 -3.02 8.11 8.31
N GLN A 27 -3.54 9.10 9.05
CA GLN A 27 -4.60 9.98 8.54
C GLN A 27 -4.16 10.76 7.29
N ASP A 28 -2.99 11.41 7.32
CA ASP A 28 -2.47 12.19 6.18
C ASP A 28 -2.29 11.29 4.95
N LEU A 29 -1.84 10.05 5.15
CA LEU A 29 -1.74 9.04 4.10
C LEU A 29 -3.11 8.68 3.49
N LYS A 30 -4.16 8.52 4.30
CA LYS A 30 -5.53 8.26 3.81
C LYS A 30 -6.04 9.43 2.95
N GLU A 31 -5.79 10.66 3.38
CA GLU A 31 -6.15 11.87 2.64
C GLU A 31 -5.39 11.98 1.31
N ALA A 32 -4.08 11.69 1.31
CA ALA A 32 -3.25 11.66 0.11
C ALA A 32 -3.74 10.60 -0.90
N ILE A 33 -4.09 9.40 -0.42
CA ILE A 33 -4.66 8.33 -1.25
C ILE A 33 -5.96 8.76 -1.92
N LYS A 34 -6.89 9.36 -1.17
CA LYS A 34 -8.16 9.87 -1.71
C LYS A 34 -7.93 10.96 -2.75
N THR A 35 -6.95 11.84 -2.52
CA THR A 35 -6.58 12.93 -3.44
C THR A 35 -6.02 12.40 -4.76
N GLU A 36 -5.24 11.32 -4.74
CA GLU A 36 -4.69 10.69 -5.95
C GLU A 36 -5.72 9.89 -6.75
N LYS A 37 -6.72 9.30 -6.07
CA LYS A 37 -7.75 8.45 -6.69
C LYS A 37 -9.19 8.88 -6.33
N PRO A 38 -9.59 10.13 -6.59
CA PRO A 38 -10.88 10.66 -6.12
C PRO A 38 -12.10 10.05 -6.83
N VAL A 39 -11.91 9.49 -8.04
CA VAL A 39 -13.00 8.84 -8.80
C VAL A 39 -13.23 7.41 -8.33
N THR A 40 -12.15 6.70 -7.99
CA THR A 40 -12.21 5.32 -7.46
C THR A 40 -12.61 5.32 -5.99
N ILE A 41 -12.08 6.25 -5.21
CA ILE A 41 -12.30 6.35 -3.76
C ILE A 41 -13.34 7.44 -3.50
N THR A 42 -14.61 7.03 -3.46
CA THR A 42 -15.73 7.96 -3.24
C THR A 42 -16.13 8.11 -1.78
N CYS A 43 -15.68 7.22 -0.90
CA CYS A 43 -15.94 7.28 0.54
C CYS A 43 -15.09 8.35 1.24
N ASP A 44 -15.31 8.57 2.53
CA ASP A 44 -14.47 9.45 3.31
C ASP A 44 -13.10 8.81 3.56
N ALA A 45 -12.08 9.67 3.67
CA ALA A 45 -10.70 9.19 3.85
C ALA A 45 -10.59 8.41 5.16
N GLU A 46 -11.33 8.79 6.20
CA GLU A 46 -11.37 8.10 7.48
C GLU A 46 -11.88 6.65 7.37
N ASP A 47 -12.82 6.40 6.45
CA ASP A 47 -13.45 5.10 6.24
C ASP A 47 -12.52 4.12 5.50
N LEU A 48 -11.49 4.62 4.82
CA LEU A 48 -10.53 3.78 4.12
C LEU A 48 -9.83 2.82 5.07
N GLN A 49 -9.77 1.55 4.68
CA GLN A 49 -8.99 0.54 5.36
C GLN A 49 -7.67 0.35 4.63
N LEU A 50 -6.57 0.48 5.38
CA LEU A 50 -5.23 0.33 4.84
C LEU A 50 -4.61 -0.97 5.34
N PHE A 51 -3.96 -1.71 4.45
CA PHE A 51 -3.21 -2.92 4.78
C PHE A 51 -1.82 -2.85 4.19
N LEU A 52 -0.80 -3.24 4.96
CA LEU A 52 0.55 -3.40 4.45
C LEU A 52 0.56 -4.57 3.47
N ALA A 53 1.00 -4.32 2.24
CA ALA A 53 1.03 -5.34 1.18
C ALA A 53 2.17 -6.36 1.34
N LYS A 54 2.79 -6.43 2.53
CA LYS A 54 3.71 -7.51 2.92
C LYS A 54 2.92 -8.66 3.53
N ARG A 55 3.15 -9.88 3.04
CA ARG A 55 2.46 -11.08 3.53
C ARG A 55 2.96 -11.47 4.92
N LYS A 56 2.04 -11.84 5.81
CA LYS A 56 2.34 -12.27 7.19
C LYS A 56 3.02 -13.64 7.30
N LYS A 57 2.81 -14.51 6.29
CA LYS A 57 3.15 -15.93 6.35
C LYS A 57 3.83 -16.36 5.05
N GLU A 58 5.12 -16.12 4.95
CA GLU A 58 5.96 -16.88 4.01
C GLU A 58 7.10 -17.53 4.79
N GLU A 59 7.31 -18.82 4.56
CA GLU A 59 8.36 -19.62 5.20
C GLU A 59 9.78 -19.13 4.84
N ASP A 60 9.89 -18.38 3.73
CA ASP A 60 11.12 -17.79 3.19
C ASP A 60 11.33 -16.29 3.54
N GLY A 61 10.53 -15.74 4.46
CA GLY A 61 10.67 -14.36 4.97
C GLY A 61 9.61 -13.39 4.45
N GLU A 62 9.74 -12.11 4.82
CA GLU A 62 8.74 -11.09 4.46
C GLU A 62 8.77 -10.80 2.95
N LYS A 63 7.66 -11.08 2.25
CA LYS A 63 7.51 -10.80 0.82
C LYS A 63 6.42 -9.77 0.56
N TRP A 64 6.78 -8.74 -0.20
CA TRP A 64 5.86 -7.73 -0.69
C TRP A 64 5.12 -8.22 -1.93
N LEU A 65 3.83 -7.86 -2.03
CA LEU A 65 3.04 -8.08 -3.24
C LEU A 65 3.67 -7.31 -4.41
N THR A 66 3.82 -7.94 -5.56
CA THR A 66 4.35 -7.28 -6.75
C THR A 66 3.27 -6.53 -7.53
N GLN A 67 3.65 -5.50 -8.29
CA GLN A 67 2.72 -4.79 -9.19
C GLN A 67 2.03 -5.76 -10.15
N ARG A 68 2.76 -6.76 -10.66
CA ARG A 68 2.23 -7.80 -11.55
C ARG A 68 1.15 -8.65 -10.88
N GLU A 69 1.33 -9.02 -9.61
CA GLU A 69 0.28 -9.72 -8.85
C GLU A 69 -0.93 -8.82 -8.60
N ALA A 70 -0.71 -7.55 -8.25
CA ALA A 70 -1.78 -6.58 -8.03
C ALA A 70 -2.64 -6.32 -9.29
N LEU A 71 -2.03 -6.36 -10.48
CA LEU A 71 -2.75 -6.28 -11.77
C LEU A 71 -3.76 -7.42 -11.96
N GLY A 72 -3.52 -8.58 -11.36
CA GLY A 72 -4.48 -9.70 -11.35
C GLY A 72 -5.70 -9.47 -10.44
N GLY A 73 -5.71 -8.37 -9.69
CA GLY A 73 -6.72 -8.04 -8.70
C GLY A 73 -6.45 -8.71 -7.36
N VAL A 74 -6.43 -7.92 -6.29
CA VAL A 74 -6.38 -8.44 -4.91
C VAL A 74 -7.80 -8.59 -4.40
N ARG A 75 -8.18 -9.81 -4.02
CA ARG A 75 -9.57 -10.17 -3.65
C ARG A 75 -9.79 -10.31 -2.15
N ASP A 76 -8.73 -10.48 -1.37
CA ASP A 76 -8.78 -10.70 0.08
C ASP A 76 -7.58 -10.02 0.75
N THR A 77 -7.81 -9.50 1.96
CA THR A 77 -6.82 -8.80 2.79
C THR A 77 -6.36 -9.62 4.01
N SER A 78 -6.87 -10.84 4.19
CA SER A 78 -6.62 -11.68 5.38
C SER A 78 -5.14 -11.95 5.67
N ASP A 79 -4.33 -12.12 4.62
CA ASP A 79 -2.90 -12.38 4.72
C ASP A 79 -2.04 -11.13 5.01
N TYR A 80 -2.67 -9.96 5.05
CA TYR A 80 -2.01 -8.66 5.18
C TYR A 80 -2.28 -8.01 6.54
N THR A 81 -1.36 -7.17 6.98
CA THR A 81 -1.48 -6.48 8.27
C THR A 81 -2.25 -5.19 8.11
N ARG A 82 -3.41 -5.09 8.77
CA ARG A 82 -4.20 -3.86 8.82
C ARG A 82 -3.48 -2.78 9.62
N VAL A 83 -3.46 -1.57 9.07
CA VAL A 83 -2.99 -0.36 9.75
C VAL A 83 -4.19 0.27 10.46
N SER A 84 -4.35 -0.03 11.75
CA SER A 84 -5.53 0.37 12.52
C SER A 84 -5.42 1.76 13.16
N SER A 85 -4.21 2.25 13.40
CA SER A 85 -3.98 3.48 14.18
C SER A 85 -3.88 4.69 13.26
N THR A 86 -4.88 5.57 13.27
CA THR A 86 -4.91 6.78 12.44
C THR A 86 -3.89 7.84 12.87
N ASP A 87 -3.59 7.91 14.18
CA ASP A 87 -2.64 8.88 14.76
C ASP A 87 -1.18 8.43 14.76
N ALA A 88 -0.92 7.16 14.38
CA ALA A 88 0.43 6.64 14.33
C ALA A 88 1.20 7.29 13.17
N HIS A 89 2.48 7.57 13.40
CA HIS A 89 3.37 8.00 12.32
C HIS A 89 3.62 6.82 11.37
N LEU A 90 3.80 7.10 10.08
CA LEU A 90 4.03 6.08 9.05
C LEU A 90 5.21 5.17 9.38
N ARG A 91 6.31 5.74 9.90
CA ARG A 91 7.48 4.96 10.34
C ARG A 91 7.16 3.91 11.42
N CYS A 92 6.17 4.15 12.28
CA CYS A 92 5.81 3.24 13.37
C CYS A 92 4.98 2.05 12.88
N VAL A 93 4.40 2.16 11.68
CA VAL A 93 3.55 1.13 11.07
C VAL A 93 4.27 0.40 9.94
N GLY A 94 5.61 0.51 9.86
CA GLY A 94 6.41 -0.20 8.86
C GLY A 94 6.51 0.52 7.51
N LEU A 95 6.14 1.80 7.44
CA LEU A 95 6.25 2.66 6.26
C LEU A 95 7.36 3.70 6.47
N ALA A 96 8.60 3.23 6.64
CA ALA A 96 9.78 4.08 6.73
C ALA A 96 10.77 3.76 5.60
N SER A 97 11.68 4.71 5.35
CA SER A 97 12.85 4.43 4.51
C SER A 97 13.63 3.20 5.04
N GLY A 98 14.01 2.29 4.13
CA GLY A 98 14.67 1.02 4.48
C GLY A 98 13.77 -0.10 5.01
N GLN A 99 12.48 0.16 5.25
CA GLN A 99 11.49 -0.90 5.55
C GLN A 99 10.66 -1.29 4.33
N LEU A 100 10.67 -0.45 3.29
CA LEU A 100 9.98 -0.72 2.03
C LEU A 100 10.72 -1.80 1.25
N GLY A 101 9.98 -2.68 0.58
CA GLY A 101 10.56 -3.66 -0.32
C GLY A 101 11.41 -2.96 -1.38
N GLU A 102 12.62 -3.47 -1.59
CA GLU A 102 13.46 -3.03 -2.70
C GLU A 102 13.38 -4.06 -3.83
N ALA A 103 13.23 -3.56 -5.04
CA ALA A 103 13.32 -4.36 -6.26
C ALA A 103 14.38 -3.72 -7.15
N SER A 104 15.12 -4.55 -7.90
CA SER A 104 16.07 -4.03 -8.87
C SER A 104 15.35 -3.28 -9.99
N GLU A 105 16.04 -2.39 -10.69
CA GLU A 105 15.45 -1.69 -11.84
C GLU A 105 14.98 -2.67 -12.93
N ALA A 106 15.68 -3.80 -13.09
CA ALA A 106 15.27 -4.88 -14.00
C ALA A 106 13.94 -5.51 -13.56
N ASP A 107 13.78 -5.77 -12.26
CA ASP A 107 12.54 -6.30 -11.68
C ASP A 107 11.37 -5.33 -11.84
N LYS A 108 11.60 -4.02 -11.65
CA LYS A 108 10.58 -2.99 -11.83
C LYS A 108 10.08 -2.94 -13.29
N VAL A 109 10.97 -3.08 -14.27
CA VAL A 109 10.61 -3.10 -15.70
C VAL A 109 9.67 -4.26 -16.04
N VAL A 110 9.81 -5.41 -15.38
CA VAL A 110 8.91 -6.57 -15.57
C VAL A 110 7.73 -6.58 -14.59
N GLY A 111 7.48 -5.49 -13.87
CA GLY A 111 6.35 -5.34 -12.94
C GLY A 111 6.51 -6.09 -11.62
N LEU A 112 7.73 -6.50 -11.27
CA LEU A 112 8.05 -7.13 -9.99
C LEU A 112 8.39 -6.09 -8.90
N GLY A 113 8.21 -4.80 -9.19
CA GLY A 113 8.25 -3.76 -8.18
C GLY A 113 7.22 -4.02 -7.07
N PRO A 114 7.53 -3.66 -5.82
CA PRO A 114 6.63 -3.92 -4.70
C PRO A 114 5.48 -2.92 -4.66
N ILE A 115 4.32 -3.43 -4.27
CA ILE A 115 3.21 -2.68 -3.69
C ILE A 115 3.49 -2.57 -2.21
N HIS A 116 3.33 -1.38 -1.66
CA HIS A 116 3.52 -1.12 -0.23
C HIS A 116 2.18 -1.16 0.52
N LEU A 117 1.09 -0.75 -0.13
CA LEU A 117 -0.22 -0.63 0.52
C LEU A 117 -1.34 -1.20 -0.34
N LEU A 118 -2.26 -1.88 0.34
CA LEU A 118 -3.59 -2.20 -0.16
C LEU A 118 -4.59 -1.26 0.46
N VAL A 119 -5.47 -0.73 -0.38
CA VAL A 119 -6.51 0.23 -0.01
C VAL A 119 -7.86 -0.43 -0.26
N GLU A 120 -8.64 -0.60 0.80
CA GLU A 120 -9.98 -1.17 0.73
C GLU A 120 -10.98 -0.08 1.15
N ALA A 121 -11.95 0.18 0.26
CA ALA A 121 -13.11 1.00 0.58
C ALA A 121 -14.15 0.15 1.33
N PRO A 122 -15.01 0.77 2.17
CA PRO A 122 -16.07 0.08 2.91
C PRO A 122 -17.11 -0.64 2.04
#